data_AF-A0A0N0JH10-F1
#
_entry.id   AF-A0A0N0JH10-F1
#
_cell.length_a   1.000
_cell.length_b   1.000
_cell.length_c   1.000
_cell.angle_alpha   90.00
_cell.angle_beta   90.00
_cell.angle_gamma   90.00
#
_symmetry.space_group_name_H-M   'P 1'
#
loop_
_entity.id
_entity.type
_entity.pdbx_description
1 polymer ?
#
loop_
_entity_poly.entity_id
_entity_poly.type
_entity_poly.pdbx_seq_one_letter_code
_entity_poly.pdbx_strand_id
1 'polypeptide(L)'
;MNKLIPLLQREWLQYRFGWALMVAVPLGVALLLLAFGEIQIGQEAAKTVGSKLAPLLTVASLAGSAVTLFLIACFTSIIIVAGMARRDHSDRSVEFWLSLPATHSASLAAPLLVHLLLVPAAALLAGLAGGLLVSLVVVARVVGVGEWFAMPWLDLLPAVGALTARMLAGLPLAMLWLSPLILLVVLLSAWFRSWSWVILGVGIGLGSQLLKQLFGQPFLSDVTLALLKQAGNALVYADSEFKMGGSDGVERLSALPAWAWHDFVMALRELPSPLLLGGLLFAGGCFYLLVLWRERGAGAAG
;
A
#
# COMPACT_ATOMS: atom_id res chain seq x y z
N MET A 1 -26.11 15.73 -6.92
CA MET A 1 -24.68 15.92 -7.27
C MET A 1 -23.85 15.00 -6.38
N ASN A 2 -22.85 14.31 -6.93
CA ASN A 2 -22.00 13.39 -6.19
C ASN A 2 -21.03 14.18 -5.29
N LYS A 3 -21.28 14.21 -3.98
CA LYS A 3 -20.56 15.05 -3.00
C LYS A 3 -19.22 14.44 -2.56
N LEU A 4 -18.89 13.24 -3.05
CA LEU A 4 -17.67 12.53 -2.69
C LEU A 4 -16.42 13.17 -3.32
N ILE A 5 -16.48 13.58 -4.59
CA ILE A 5 -15.33 14.13 -5.32
C ILE A 5 -14.73 15.38 -4.61
N PRO A 6 -15.53 16.38 -4.20
CA PRO A 6 -15.00 17.51 -3.46
C PRO A 6 -14.34 17.12 -2.12
N LEU A 7 -14.87 16.10 -1.44
CA LEU A 7 -14.28 15.59 -0.18
C LEU A 7 -12.94 14.90 -0.42
N LEU A 8 -12.80 14.14 -1.51
CA LEU A 8 -11.53 13.55 -1.91
C LEU A 8 -10.49 14.64 -2.25
N GLN A 9 -10.90 15.66 -3.01
CA GLN A 9 -10.03 16.78 -3.37
C GLN A 9 -9.58 17.58 -2.14
N ARG A 10 -10.46 17.76 -1.15
CA ARG A 10 -10.09 18.40 0.11
C ARG A 10 -8.99 17.65 0.83
N GLU A 11 -9.21 16.36 1.10
CA GLU A 11 -8.20 15.53 1.77
C GLU A 11 -6.90 15.55 0.96
N TRP A 12 -7.00 15.60 -0.37
CA TRP A 12 -5.83 15.78 -1.21
C TRP A 12 -5.06 17.07 -0.90
N LEU A 13 -5.76 18.21 -0.94
CA LEU A 13 -5.15 19.52 -0.72
C LEU A 13 -4.58 19.68 0.70
N GLN A 14 -5.20 19.04 1.69
CA GLN A 14 -4.76 19.09 3.08
C GLN A 14 -3.40 18.41 3.29
N TYR A 15 -3.16 17.26 2.65
CA TYR A 15 -1.94 16.48 2.85
C TYR A 15 -0.93 16.58 1.69
N ARG A 16 -1.22 17.36 0.64
CA ARG A 16 -0.38 17.45 -0.58
C ARG A 16 1.10 17.66 -0.29
N PHE A 17 1.45 18.50 0.69
CA PHE A 17 2.84 18.79 1.02
C PHE A 17 3.51 17.60 1.71
N GLY A 18 2.83 16.98 2.66
CA GLY A 18 3.33 15.78 3.34
C GLY A 18 3.56 14.63 2.36
N TRP A 19 2.65 14.41 1.40
CA TRP A 19 2.83 13.38 0.38
C TRP A 19 3.91 13.74 -0.65
N ALA A 20 4.04 15.01 -1.03
CA ALA A 20 5.12 15.45 -1.89
C ALA A 20 6.48 15.17 -1.24
N LEU A 21 6.64 15.47 0.06
CA LEU A 21 7.86 15.13 0.80
C LEU A 21 8.07 13.61 0.92
N MET A 22 7.00 12.84 1.16
CA MET A 22 7.06 11.37 1.26
C MET A 22 7.60 10.73 -0.03
N VAL A 23 7.36 11.34 -1.19
CA VAL A 23 7.91 10.90 -2.48
C VAL A 23 9.29 11.51 -2.74
N ALA A 24 9.42 12.82 -2.59
CA ALA A 24 10.61 13.57 -2.98
C ALA A 24 11.82 13.26 -2.10
N VAL A 25 11.64 13.07 -0.79
CA VAL A 25 12.75 12.85 0.15
C VAL A 25 13.43 11.51 -0.10
N PRO A 26 12.73 10.35 -0.15
CA PRO A 26 13.41 9.08 -0.41
C PRO A 26 14.06 9.04 -1.79
N LEU A 27 13.42 9.60 -2.83
CA LEU A 27 14.01 9.67 -4.17
C LEU A 27 15.22 10.60 -4.22
N GLY A 28 15.14 11.78 -3.59
CA GLY A 28 16.25 12.73 -3.52
C GLY A 28 17.45 12.14 -2.80
N VAL A 29 17.23 11.46 -1.68
CA VAL A 29 18.30 10.75 -0.94
C VAL A 29 18.89 9.64 -1.81
N ALA A 30 18.07 8.81 -2.45
CA ALA A 30 18.56 7.75 -3.33
C ALA A 30 19.42 8.32 -4.47
N LEU A 31 18.96 9.37 -5.15
CA LEU A 31 19.69 10.02 -6.24
C LEU A 31 21.00 10.64 -5.77
N LEU A 32 21.03 11.30 -4.61
CA LEU A 32 22.26 11.86 -4.04
C LEU A 32 23.26 10.75 -3.70
N LEU A 33 22.82 9.68 -3.04
CA LEU A 33 23.67 8.55 -2.70
C LEU A 33 24.24 7.87 -3.96
N LEU A 34 23.45 7.77 -5.03
CA LEU A 34 23.89 7.15 -6.28
C LEU A 34 24.78 8.06 -7.13
N ALA A 35 24.57 9.37 -7.07
CA ALA A 35 25.38 10.34 -7.79
C ALA A 35 26.80 10.44 -7.21
N PHE A 36 26.92 10.43 -5.87
CA PHE A 36 28.19 10.69 -5.17
C PHE A 36 28.80 9.47 -4.49
N GLY A 37 28.02 8.40 -4.26
CA GLY A 37 28.49 7.18 -3.64
C GLY A 37 29.30 6.28 -4.57
N GLU A 38 30.09 5.39 -3.97
CA GLU A 38 30.75 4.30 -4.68
C GLU A 38 29.79 3.13 -4.85
N ILE A 39 29.57 2.70 -6.09
CA ILE A 39 28.77 1.52 -6.42
C ILE A 39 29.73 0.35 -6.61
N GLN A 40 29.85 -0.51 -5.60
CA GLN A 40 30.70 -1.70 -5.67
C GLN A 40 29.89 -2.88 -6.19
N ILE A 41 30.11 -3.24 -7.46
CA ILE A 41 29.63 -4.50 -8.03
C ILE A 41 30.81 -5.45 -8.10
N GLY A 42 30.71 -6.62 -7.45
CA GLY A 42 31.76 -7.62 -7.48
C GLY A 42 32.14 -7.96 -8.93
N GLN A 43 33.43 -7.88 -9.26
CA GLN A 43 33.90 -8.07 -10.65
C GLN A 43 33.51 -9.43 -11.23
N GLU A 44 33.44 -10.46 -10.38
CA GLU A 44 33.00 -11.79 -10.76
C GLU A 44 31.52 -11.78 -11.18
N ALA A 45 30.65 -11.19 -10.35
CA ALA A 45 29.23 -11.05 -10.64
C ALA A 45 28.95 -10.20 -11.90
N ALA A 46 29.70 -9.11 -12.10
CA ALA A 46 29.58 -8.28 -13.30
C ALA A 46 29.95 -9.06 -14.57
N LYS A 47 31.00 -9.89 -14.52
CA LYS A 47 31.41 -10.74 -15.64
C LYS A 47 30.42 -11.86 -15.93
N THR A 48 29.82 -12.46 -14.90
CA THR A 48 28.80 -13.51 -15.08
C THR A 48 27.52 -12.98 -15.72
N VAL A 49 27.14 -11.75 -15.36
CA VAL A 49 25.91 -11.12 -15.86
C VAL A 49 26.10 -10.49 -17.24
N GLY A 50 27.28 -9.93 -17.53
CA GLY A 50 27.64 -9.41 -18.84
C GLY A 50 26.64 -8.39 -19.39
N SER A 51 26.13 -8.62 -20.59
CA SER A 51 25.17 -7.74 -21.28
C SER A 51 23.82 -7.59 -20.57
N LYS A 52 23.50 -8.47 -19.59
CA LYS A 52 22.24 -8.42 -18.84
C LYS A 52 22.29 -7.43 -17.67
N LEU A 53 23.46 -6.82 -17.41
CA LEU A 53 23.66 -5.99 -16.23
C LEU A 53 22.82 -4.72 -16.28
N ALA A 54 22.81 -3.99 -17.40
CA ALA A 54 22.02 -2.77 -17.55
C ALA A 54 20.51 -3.02 -17.40
N PRO A 55 19.88 -4.02 -18.09
CA PRO A 55 18.48 -4.36 -17.86
C PRO A 55 18.16 -4.73 -16.41
N LEU A 56 19.01 -5.50 -15.74
CA LEU A 56 18.80 -5.88 -14.35
C LEU A 56 18.85 -4.68 -13.40
N LEU A 57 19.82 -3.79 -13.57
CA LEU A 57 19.92 -2.56 -12.78
C LEU A 57 18.72 -1.65 -13.00
N THR A 58 18.21 -1.58 -14.24
CA THR A 58 17.01 -0.82 -14.57
C THR A 58 15.76 -1.40 -13.91
N VAL A 59 15.52 -2.71 -14.05
CA VAL A 59 14.38 -3.37 -13.40
C VAL A 59 14.46 -3.24 -11.89
N ALA A 60 15.65 -3.43 -11.30
CA ALA A 60 15.87 -3.28 -9.86
C ALA A 60 15.62 -1.84 -9.40
N SER A 61 16.05 -0.84 -10.17
CA SER A 61 15.82 0.57 -9.85
C SER A 61 14.33 0.94 -9.91
N LEU A 62 13.63 0.48 -10.95
CA LEU A 62 12.19 0.69 -11.13
C LEU A 62 11.38 0.00 -10.03
N ALA A 63 11.58 -1.30 -9.84
CA ALA A 63 10.88 -2.09 -8.83
C ALA A 63 11.22 -1.61 -7.41
N GLY A 64 12.51 -1.38 -7.13
CA GLY A 64 12.97 -0.92 -5.82
C GLY A 64 12.36 0.42 -5.44
N SER A 65 12.37 1.40 -6.35
CA SER A 65 11.78 2.71 -6.11
C SER A 65 10.26 2.65 -5.95
N ALA A 66 9.57 1.91 -6.84
CA ALA A 66 8.12 1.72 -6.80
C ALA A 66 7.67 1.04 -5.50
N VAL A 67 8.28 -0.09 -5.14
CA VAL A 67 7.95 -0.85 -3.92
C VAL A 67 8.26 -0.03 -2.67
N THR A 68 9.42 0.64 -2.62
CA THR A 68 9.80 1.44 -1.44
C THR A 68 8.79 2.56 -1.18
N LEU A 69 8.47 3.36 -2.20
CA LEU A 69 7.49 4.44 -2.04
C LEU A 69 6.09 3.92 -1.76
N PHE A 70 5.67 2.83 -2.40
CA PHE A 70 4.40 2.18 -2.15
C PHE A 70 4.28 1.73 -0.68
N LEU A 71 5.29 1.05 -0.14
CA LEU A 71 5.30 0.59 1.25
C LEU A 71 5.28 1.78 2.22
N ILE A 72 6.14 2.79 2.02
CA ILE A 72 6.14 4.01 2.84
C ILE A 72 4.75 4.64 2.84
N ALA A 73 4.10 4.74 1.68
CA ALA A 73 2.76 5.29 1.56
C ALA A 73 1.71 4.43 2.27
N CYS A 74 1.72 3.11 2.12
CA CYS A 74 0.81 2.20 2.83
C CYS A 74 0.93 2.35 4.35
N PHE A 75 2.16 2.31 4.89
CA PHE A 75 2.39 2.45 6.33
C PHE A 75 1.96 3.82 6.84
N THR A 76 2.37 4.90 6.16
CA THR A 76 2.01 6.27 6.52
C THR A 76 0.50 6.48 6.50
N SER A 77 -0.17 5.94 5.48
CA SER A 77 -1.63 6.02 5.35
C SER A 77 -2.38 5.30 6.46
N ILE A 78 -1.91 4.12 6.90
CA ILE A 78 -2.51 3.41 8.05
C ILE A 78 -2.41 4.27 9.32
N ILE A 79 -1.26 4.92 9.54
CA ILE A 79 -1.06 5.81 10.69
C ILE A 79 -2.01 7.02 10.62
N ILE A 80 -2.12 7.67 9.45
CA ILE A 80 -3.00 8.83 9.27
C ILE A 80 -4.47 8.43 9.49
N VAL A 81 -4.90 7.33 8.88
CA VAL A 81 -6.27 6.83 8.99
C VAL A 81 -6.61 6.46 10.43
N ALA A 82 -5.69 5.82 11.17
CA ALA A 82 -5.92 5.51 12.58
C ALA A 82 -6.30 6.77 13.41
N GLY A 83 -5.71 7.92 13.13
CA GLY A 83 -5.99 9.18 13.83
C GLY A 83 -7.22 9.97 13.32
N MET A 84 -7.80 9.59 12.18
CA MET A 84 -8.72 10.47 11.45
C MET A 84 -10.01 10.80 12.21
N ALA A 85 -10.57 9.83 12.94
CA ALA A 85 -11.87 9.99 13.59
C ALA A 85 -11.84 11.12 14.64
N ARG A 86 -10.70 11.29 15.32
CA ARG A 86 -10.55 12.30 16.37
C ARG A 86 -10.06 13.65 15.87
N ARG A 87 -9.27 13.68 14.80
CA ARG A 87 -8.78 14.94 14.18
C ARG A 87 -9.92 15.91 13.90
N ASP A 88 -11.01 15.40 13.33
CA ASP A 88 -12.16 16.24 12.97
C ASP A 88 -12.83 16.88 14.21
N HIS A 89 -12.81 16.18 15.36
CA HIS A 89 -13.30 16.71 16.64
C HIS A 89 -12.31 17.64 17.33
N SER A 90 -11.01 17.35 17.31
CA SER A 90 -9.99 18.19 17.96
C SER A 90 -9.90 19.57 17.33
N ASP A 91 -10.02 19.63 16.01
CA ASP A 91 -9.82 20.86 15.25
C ASP A 91 -11.14 21.64 15.05
N ARG A 92 -12.23 21.19 15.72
CA ARG A 92 -13.61 21.68 15.57
C ARG A 92 -14.14 21.72 14.12
N SER A 93 -13.39 21.18 13.16
CA SER A 93 -13.79 21.12 11.76
C SER A 93 -15.07 20.29 11.56
N VAL A 94 -15.44 19.43 12.52
CA VAL A 94 -16.74 18.74 12.56
C VAL A 94 -17.93 19.69 12.45
N GLU A 95 -17.87 20.88 13.03
CA GLU A 95 -18.95 21.89 12.95
C GLU A 95 -19.12 22.40 11.51
N PHE A 96 -18.00 22.66 10.82
CA PHE A 96 -18.02 22.96 9.39
C PHE A 96 -18.56 21.79 8.57
N TRP A 97 -18.20 20.55 8.92
CA TRP A 97 -18.69 19.36 8.20
C TRP A 97 -20.20 19.15 8.34
N LEU A 98 -20.77 19.47 9.51
CA LEU A 98 -22.21 19.46 9.73
C LEU A 98 -22.94 20.53 8.92
N SER A 99 -22.29 21.66 8.65
CA SER A 99 -22.86 22.73 7.82
C SER A 99 -22.93 22.38 6.33
N LEU A 100 -22.09 21.43 5.88
CA LEU A 100 -22.11 20.97 4.51
C LEU A 100 -23.20 19.91 4.31
N PRO A 101 -23.82 19.85 3.13
CA PRO A 101 -24.88 18.88 2.86
C PRO A 101 -24.30 17.47 2.60
N ALA A 102 -23.27 17.02 3.31
CA ALA A 102 -22.64 15.71 3.16
C ALA A 102 -23.04 14.77 4.32
N THR A 103 -23.13 13.47 4.05
CA THR A 103 -23.43 12.49 5.10
C THR A 103 -22.19 12.21 5.96
N HIS A 104 -22.41 11.82 7.23
CA HIS A 104 -21.33 11.35 8.11
C HIS A 104 -20.55 10.16 7.52
N SER A 105 -21.25 9.27 6.83
CA SER A 105 -20.62 8.17 6.10
C SER A 105 -19.70 8.64 4.98
N ALA A 106 -20.11 9.63 4.17
CA ALA A 106 -19.28 10.16 3.08
C ALA A 106 -18.03 10.89 3.61
N SER A 107 -18.16 11.62 4.72
CA SER A 107 -17.04 12.33 5.36
C SER A 107 -16.02 11.40 6.03
N LEU A 108 -16.42 10.17 6.41
CA LEU A 108 -15.50 9.12 6.86
C LEU A 108 -14.95 8.28 5.70
N ALA A 109 -15.77 7.99 4.69
CA ALA A 109 -15.35 7.18 3.54
C ALA A 109 -14.33 7.90 2.65
N ALA A 110 -14.46 9.23 2.46
CA ALA A 110 -13.56 9.97 1.58
C ALA A 110 -12.08 9.91 2.03
N PRO A 111 -11.71 10.21 3.29
CA PRO A 111 -10.32 10.08 3.70
C PRO A 111 -9.83 8.62 3.69
N LEU A 112 -10.68 7.65 4.00
CA LEU A 112 -10.33 6.23 3.86
C LEU A 112 -9.95 5.88 2.42
N LEU A 113 -10.75 6.31 1.43
CA LEU A 113 -10.45 6.09 0.01
C LEU A 113 -9.16 6.80 -0.43
N VAL A 114 -8.95 8.05 0.01
CA VAL A 114 -7.74 8.81 -0.33
C VAL A 114 -6.51 8.11 0.22
N HIS A 115 -6.48 7.84 1.52
CA HIS A 115 -5.28 7.33 2.17
C HIS A 115 -5.05 5.84 1.90
N LEU A 116 -6.08 5.01 1.82
CA LEU A 116 -5.88 3.56 1.64
C LEU A 116 -5.74 3.14 0.18
N LEU A 117 -6.27 3.91 -0.78
CA LEU A 117 -6.22 3.56 -2.20
C LEU A 117 -5.45 4.59 -3.02
N LEU A 118 -5.89 5.85 -3.05
CA LEU A 118 -5.36 6.83 -3.99
C LEU A 118 -3.90 7.19 -3.71
N VAL A 119 -3.53 7.37 -2.45
CA VAL A 119 -2.17 7.75 -2.04
C VAL A 119 -1.16 6.62 -2.30
N PRO A 120 -1.40 5.35 -1.88
CA PRO A 120 -0.50 4.25 -2.24
C PRO A 120 -0.41 4.02 -3.75
N ALA A 121 -1.52 4.12 -4.48
CA ALA A 121 -1.51 4.02 -5.94
C ALA A 121 -0.65 5.13 -6.57
N ALA A 122 -0.82 6.39 -6.14
CA ALA A 122 -0.02 7.50 -6.62
C ALA A 122 1.46 7.34 -6.25
N ALA A 123 1.78 6.84 -5.06
CA ALA A 123 3.15 6.58 -4.62
C ALA A 123 3.82 5.47 -5.43
N LEU A 124 3.09 4.40 -5.79
CA LEU A 124 3.58 3.35 -6.67
C LEU A 124 3.96 3.93 -8.05
N LEU A 125 3.07 4.72 -8.64
CA LEU A 125 3.30 5.37 -9.94
C LEU A 125 4.45 6.39 -9.89
N ALA A 126 4.51 7.19 -8.82
CA ALA A 126 5.59 8.14 -8.60
C ALA A 126 6.93 7.43 -8.38
N GLY A 127 6.94 6.30 -7.67
CA GLY A 127 8.12 5.48 -7.48
C GLY A 127 8.59 4.82 -8.76
N LEU A 128 7.66 4.42 -9.65
CA LEU A 128 8.00 3.96 -10.98
C LEU A 128 8.65 5.08 -11.82
N ALA A 129 8.06 6.27 -11.83
CA ALA A 129 8.60 7.44 -12.53
C ALA A 129 9.98 7.87 -11.96
N GLY A 130 10.12 7.90 -10.63
CA GLY A 130 11.39 8.15 -9.96
C GLY A 130 12.42 7.06 -10.23
N GLY A 131 11.97 5.81 -10.34
CA GLY A 131 12.79 4.65 -10.70
C GLY A 131 13.43 4.77 -12.09
N LEU A 132 12.81 5.49 -13.04
CA LEU A 132 13.43 5.79 -14.33
C LEU A 132 14.65 6.70 -14.15
N LEU A 133 14.53 7.75 -13.33
CA LEU A 133 15.65 8.65 -13.03
C LEU A 133 16.77 7.91 -12.27
N VAL A 134 16.39 7.09 -11.29
CA VAL A 134 17.33 6.24 -10.55
C VAL A 134 18.03 5.27 -11.50
N SER A 135 17.30 4.60 -12.40
CA SER A 135 17.88 3.68 -13.38
C SER A 135 18.88 4.35 -14.30
N LEU A 136 18.57 5.59 -14.75
CA LEU A 136 19.46 6.36 -15.60
C LEU A 136 20.77 6.65 -14.88
N VAL A 137 20.72 7.12 -13.64
CA VAL A 137 21.92 7.41 -12.84
C VAL A 137 22.72 6.13 -12.59
N VAL A 138 22.08 5.05 -12.13
CA VAL A 138 22.75 3.79 -11.82
C VAL A 138 23.42 3.20 -13.06
N VAL A 139 22.68 3.04 -14.17
CA VAL A 139 23.22 2.44 -15.40
C VAL A 139 24.31 3.33 -15.98
N ALA A 140 24.12 4.66 -16.02
CA ALA A 140 25.12 5.58 -16.54
C ALA A 140 26.44 5.52 -15.75
N ARG A 141 26.36 5.32 -14.43
CA ARG A 141 27.54 5.25 -13.54
C ARG A 141 28.23 3.89 -13.60
N VAL A 142 27.49 2.81 -13.81
CA VAL A 142 28.02 1.44 -13.72
C VAL A 142 28.47 0.89 -15.08
N VAL A 143 27.64 1.05 -16.11
CA VAL A 143 27.87 0.43 -17.44
C VAL A 143 28.09 1.50 -18.52
N GLY A 144 27.50 2.68 -18.35
CA GLY A 144 27.61 3.81 -19.26
C GLY A 144 26.23 4.27 -19.76
N VAL A 145 26.12 5.57 -20.06
CA VAL A 145 24.83 6.17 -20.43
C VAL A 145 24.27 5.63 -21.76
N GLY A 146 25.16 5.23 -22.69
CA GLY A 146 24.76 4.63 -23.96
C GLY A 146 23.98 3.33 -23.79
N GLU A 147 24.35 2.51 -22.79
CA GLU A 147 23.67 1.25 -22.49
C GLU A 147 22.23 1.46 -22.03
N TRP A 148 21.94 2.58 -21.34
CA TRP A 148 20.59 2.92 -20.94
C TRP A 148 19.69 3.23 -22.16
N PHE A 149 20.24 3.91 -23.17
CA PHE A 149 19.51 4.17 -24.43
C PHE A 149 19.41 2.92 -25.32
N ALA A 150 20.36 1.99 -25.21
CA ALA A 150 20.38 0.73 -25.96
C ALA A 150 19.46 -0.36 -25.34
N MET A 151 18.80 -0.10 -24.23
CA MET A 151 17.94 -1.09 -23.58
C MET A 151 16.73 -1.51 -24.44
N PRO A 152 16.26 -2.76 -24.31
CA PRO A 152 15.06 -3.25 -24.99
C PRO A 152 13.79 -2.69 -24.32
N TRP A 153 13.57 -1.37 -24.43
CA TRP A 153 12.45 -0.68 -23.80
C TRP A 153 11.09 -1.24 -24.20
N LEU A 154 10.98 -1.74 -25.43
CA LEU A 154 9.75 -2.36 -25.94
C LEU A 154 9.38 -3.65 -25.21
N ASP A 155 10.36 -4.38 -24.66
CA ASP A 155 10.11 -5.57 -23.85
C ASP A 155 9.97 -5.21 -22.36
N LEU A 156 10.75 -4.24 -21.89
CA LEU A 156 10.77 -3.80 -20.49
C LEU A 156 9.49 -3.05 -20.08
N LEU A 157 9.01 -2.11 -20.90
CA LEU A 157 7.86 -1.27 -20.53
C LEU A 157 6.56 -2.08 -20.36
N PRO A 158 6.21 -3.03 -21.24
CA PRO A 158 5.03 -3.87 -21.02
C PRO A 158 5.14 -4.75 -19.78
N ALA A 159 6.32 -5.32 -19.51
CA ALA A 159 6.58 -6.11 -18.31
C ALA A 159 6.36 -5.29 -17.04
N VAL A 160 6.98 -4.12 -16.95
CA VAL A 160 6.87 -3.21 -15.80
C VAL A 160 5.46 -2.65 -15.68
N GLY A 161 4.82 -2.31 -16.80
CA GLY A 161 3.44 -1.86 -16.86
C GLY A 161 2.46 -2.93 -16.35
N ALA A 162 2.64 -4.18 -16.74
CA ALA A 162 1.81 -5.30 -16.27
C ALA A 162 1.97 -5.56 -14.77
N LEU A 163 3.20 -5.55 -14.25
CA LEU A 163 3.45 -5.66 -12.80
C LEU A 163 2.81 -4.52 -12.02
N THR A 164 2.95 -3.28 -12.53
CA THR A 164 2.35 -2.09 -11.91
C THR A 164 0.83 -2.19 -11.92
N ALA A 165 0.24 -2.56 -13.05
CA ALA A 165 -1.20 -2.76 -13.18
C ALA A 165 -1.71 -3.85 -12.23
N ARG A 166 -0.95 -4.95 -12.09
CA ARG A 166 -1.25 -6.03 -11.15
C ARG A 166 -1.26 -5.56 -9.69
N MET A 167 -0.26 -4.78 -9.28
CA MET A 167 -0.21 -4.22 -7.93
C MET A 167 -1.35 -3.21 -7.69
N LEU A 168 -1.66 -2.35 -8.67
CA LEU A 168 -2.78 -1.40 -8.60
C LEU A 168 -4.13 -2.12 -8.49
N ALA A 169 -4.33 -3.20 -9.24
CA ALA A 169 -5.55 -3.99 -9.17
C ALA A 169 -5.64 -4.82 -7.87
N GLY A 170 -4.49 -5.25 -7.34
CA GLY A 170 -4.39 -5.95 -6.06
C GLY A 170 -4.63 -5.06 -4.84
N LEU A 171 -4.32 -3.76 -4.94
CA LEU A 171 -4.43 -2.82 -3.82
C LEU A 171 -5.86 -2.73 -3.24
N PRO A 172 -6.93 -2.53 -4.04
CA PRO A 172 -8.30 -2.59 -3.52
C PRO A 172 -8.62 -3.91 -2.83
N LEU A 173 -8.18 -5.03 -3.41
CA LEU A 173 -8.41 -6.36 -2.83
C LEU A 173 -7.70 -6.50 -1.48
N ALA A 174 -6.45 -6.06 -1.40
CA ALA A 174 -5.68 -6.04 -0.15
C ALA A 174 -6.37 -5.16 0.91
N MET A 175 -6.91 -4.01 0.52
CA MET A 175 -7.65 -3.15 1.44
C MET A 175 -8.97 -3.76 1.89
N LEU A 176 -9.66 -4.56 1.07
CA LEU A 176 -10.82 -5.32 1.52
C LEU A 176 -10.44 -6.32 2.62
N TRP A 177 -9.36 -7.08 2.41
CA TRP A 177 -8.82 -8.03 3.40
C TRP A 177 -8.36 -7.36 4.70
N LEU A 178 -7.75 -6.17 4.61
CA LEU A 178 -7.28 -5.41 5.78
C LEU A 178 -8.36 -4.56 6.45
N SER A 179 -9.48 -4.30 5.78
CA SER A 179 -10.56 -3.44 6.29
C SER A 179 -11.06 -3.80 7.71
N PRO A 180 -11.17 -5.08 8.12
CA PRO A 180 -11.62 -5.43 9.48
C PRO A 180 -10.64 -4.92 10.54
N LEU A 181 -9.33 -5.05 10.26
CA LEU A 181 -8.27 -4.61 11.17
C LEU A 181 -8.14 -3.08 11.17
N ILE A 182 -8.15 -2.47 9.98
CA ILE A 182 -8.03 -1.02 9.84
C ILE A 182 -9.20 -0.32 10.54
N LEU A 183 -10.44 -0.72 10.27
CA LEU A 183 -11.61 -0.06 10.85
C LEU A 183 -11.74 -0.32 12.36
N LEU A 184 -11.29 -1.48 12.85
CA LEU A 184 -11.16 -1.71 14.28
C LEU A 184 -10.16 -0.73 14.92
N VAL A 185 -8.99 -0.52 14.30
CA VAL A 185 -8.01 0.45 14.78
C VAL A 185 -8.57 1.85 14.78
N VAL A 186 -9.27 2.27 13.72
CA VAL A 186 -9.91 3.60 13.66
C VAL A 186 -10.97 3.75 14.76
N LEU A 187 -11.79 2.71 14.99
CA LEU A 187 -12.81 2.71 16.05
C LEU A 187 -12.20 2.79 17.45
N LEU A 188 -11.19 1.96 17.75
CA LEU A 188 -10.46 2.04 19.01
C LEU A 188 -9.77 3.40 19.16
N SER A 189 -9.25 3.94 18.06
CA SER A 189 -8.67 5.28 17.99
C SER A 189 -9.69 6.40 17.95
N ALA A 190 -11.00 6.12 17.95
CA ALA A 190 -12.09 7.05 18.25
C ALA A 190 -12.51 6.98 19.73
N TRP A 191 -12.35 5.82 20.40
CA TRP A 191 -12.65 5.64 21.83
C TRP A 191 -11.48 5.95 22.78
N PHE A 192 -10.29 5.37 22.58
CA PHE A 192 -9.20 5.30 23.58
C PHE A 192 -7.91 6.13 23.34
N ARG A 193 -7.91 6.94 22.29
CA ARG A 193 -6.90 7.90 21.83
C ARG A 193 -5.60 7.21 21.44
N SER A 194 -4.49 7.53 22.11
CA SER A 194 -3.17 6.96 21.85
C SER A 194 -3.05 5.51 22.35
N TRP A 195 -3.98 5.05 23.20
CA TRP A 195 -3.98 3.69 23.73
C TRP A 195 -4.55 2.66 22.75
N SER A 196 -5.06 3.07 21.59
CA SER A 196 -5.67 2.16 20.61
C SER A 196 -4.73 1.03 20.17
N TRP A 197 -3.48 1.36 19.86
CA TRP A 197 -2.46 0.39 19.46
C TRP A 197 -2.10 -0.59 20.58
N VAL A 198 -2.02 -0.09 21.82
CA VAL A 198 -1.76 -0.91 23.01
C VAL A 198 -2.92 -1.86 23.27
N ILE A 199 -4.16 -1.34 23.24
CA ILE A 199 -5.38 -2.13 23.42
C ILE A 199 -5.51 -3.19 22.33
N LEU A 200 -5.19 -2.85 21.08
CA LEU A 200 -5.21 -3.81 19.98
C LEU A 200 -4.17 -4.92 20.22
N GLY A 201 -2.91 -4.55 20.50
CA GLY A 201 -1.84 -5.52 20.71
C GLY A 201 -2.11 -6.45 21.90
N VAL A 202 -2.55 -5.88 23.02
CA VAL A 202 -2.91 -6.62 24.24
C VAL A 202 -4.17 -7.46 24.00
N GLY A 203 -5.19 -6.91 23.33
CA GLY A 203 -6.43 -7.60 23.02
C GLY A 203 -6.24 -8.79 22.10
N ILE A 204 -5.43 -8.65 21.05
CA ILE A 204 -5.08 -9.77 20.16
C ILE A 204 -4.21 -10.79 20.89
N GLY A 205 -3.18 -10.34 21.62
CA GLY A 205 -2.23 -11.21 22.32
C GLY A 205 -2.86 -11.98 23.48
N LEU A 206 -3.33 -11.26 24.51
CA LEU A 206 -3.94 -11.87 25.70
C LEU A 206 -5.28 -12.52 25.38
N GLY A 207 -6.07 -11.91 24.49
CA GLY A 207 -7.35 -12.48 24.05
C GLY A 207 -7.15 -13.83 23.35
N SER A 208 -6.16 -13.94 22.45
CA SER A 208 -5.84 -15.22 21.80
C SER A 208 -5.36 -16.26 22.81
N GLN A 209 -4.51 -15.86 23.77
CA GLN A 209 -4.02 -16.78 24.80
C GLN A 209 -5.15 -17.29 25.72
N LEU A 210 -6.07 -16.41 26.11
CA LEU A 210 -7.22 -16.76 26.95
C LEU A 210 -8.22 -17.65 26.21
N LEU A 211 -8.49 -17.38 24.92
CA LEU A 211 -9.29 -18.25 24.05
C LEU A 211 -8.65 -19.64 23.90
N LYS A 212 -7.33 -19.69 23.73
CA LYS A 212 -6.60 -20.95 23.68
C LYS A 212 -6.70 -21.74 24.98
N GLN A 213 -6.63 -21.07 26.13
CA GLN A 213 -6.73 -21.74 27.43
C GLN A 213 -8.15 -22.21 27.76
N LEU A 214 -9.18 -21.42 27.44
CA LEU A 214 -10.57 -21.72 27.78
C LEU A 214 -11.26 -22.65 26.77
N PHE A 215 -10.95 -22.49 25.48
CA PHE A 215 -11.65 -23.17 24.39
C PHE A 215 -10.73 -24.04 23.53
N GLY A 216 -9.42 -24.08 23.81
CA GLY A 216 -8.45 -24.87 23.05
C GLY A 216 -8.18 -24.33 21.64
N GLN A 217 -8.69 -23.15 21.28
CA GLN A 217 -8.64 -22.62 19.91
C GLN A 217 -7.95 -21.25 19.85
N PRO A 218 -6.80 -21.09 19.19
CA PRO A 218 -6.10 -19.81 18.99
C PRO A 218 -6.75 -18.96 17.88
N PHE A 219 -8.09 -18.90 17.85
CA PHE A 219 -8.89 -18.38 16.75
C PHE A 219 -8.51 -16.94 16.33
N LEU A 220 -8.23 -16.06 17.29
CA LEU A 220 -8.07 -14.62 17.03
C LEU A 220 -6.74 -14.28 16.33
N SER A 221 -5.64 -14.95 16.73
CA SER A 221 -4.35 -14.80 16.06
C SER A 221 -4.36 -15.43 14.67
N ASP A 222 -5.00 -16.59 14.52
CA ASP A 222 -5.07 -17.30 13.24
C ASP A 222 -5.88 -16.51 12.20
N VAL A 223 -7.02 -15.94 12.62
CA VAL A 223 -7.82 -15.05 11.77
C VAL A 223 -7.02 -13.81 11.37
N THR A 224 -6.32 -13.17 12.31
CA THR A 224 -5.53 -11.97 12.02
C THR A 224 -4.40 -12.27 11.04
N LEU A 225 -3.65 -13.35 11.26
CA LEU A 225 -2.59 -13.79 10.36
C LEU A 225 -3.14 -14.20 8.99
N ALA A 226 -4.29 -14.85 8.93
CA ALA A 226 -4.95 -15.22 7.68
C ALA A 226 -5.37 -13.98 6.89
N LEU A 227 -5.96 -12.96 7.52
CA LEU A 227 -6.31 -11.69 6.87
C LEU A 227 -5.06 -10.98 6.33
N LEU A 228 -3.97 -10.92 7.11
CA LEU A 228 -2.70 -10.32 6.67
C LEU A 228 -2.08 -11.09 5.50
N LYS A 229 -2.09 -12.43 5.56
CA LYS A 229 -1.60 -13.30 4.49
C LYS A 229 -2.40 -13.09 3.21
N GLN A 230 -3.72 -13.07 3.29
CA GLN A 230 -4.57 -12.87 2.12
C GLN A 230 -4.47 -11.45 1.56
N ALA A 231 -4.24 -10.44 2.39
CA ALA A 231 -3.91 -9.10 1.92
C ALA A 231 -2.58 -9.05 1.15
N GLY A 232 -1.56 -9.79 1.62
CA GLY A 232 -0.31 -9.98 0.88
C GLY A 232 -0.52 -10.68 -0.46
N ASN A 233 -1.24 -11.80 -0.45
CA ASN A 233 -1.60 -12.58 -1.64
C ASN A 233 -2.41 -11.76 -2.65
N ALA A 234 -3.23 -10.82 -2.17
CA ALA A 234 -3.98 -9.91 -3.03
C ALA A 234 -3.06 -8.98 -3.82
N LEU A 235 -1.90 -8.59 -3.28
CA LEU A 235 -0.90 -7.78 -4.00
C LEU A 235 -0.05 -8.64 -4.95
N VAL A 236 0.45 -9.77 -4.47
CA VAL A 236 1.24 -10.75 -5.25
C VAL A 236 0.95 -12.14 -4.71
N TYR A 237 0.45 -13.07 -5.54
CA TYR A 237 0.15 -14.43 -5.10
C TYR A 237 1.43 -15.26 -5.04
N ALA A 238 1.82 -15.64 -3.81
CA ALA A 238 3.12 -16.26 -3.53
C ALA A 238 3.32 -17.67 -4.13
N ASP A 239 2.27 -18.31 -4.64
CA ASP A 239 2.34 -19.67 -5.20
C ASP A 239 2.78 -19.70 -6.67
N SER A 240 3.02 -18.53 -7.27
CA SER A 240 3.38 -18.47 -8.69
C SER A 240 4.88 -18.74 -8.88
N GLU A 241 5.21 -19.76 -9.66
CA GLU A 241 6.56 -20.26 -10.01
C GLU A 241 7.48 -19.23 -10.72
N PHE A 242 7.08 -17.96 -10.79
CA PHE A 242 7.81 -16.92 -11.49
C PHE A 242 8.99 -16.42 -10.67
N LYS A 243 10.08 -17.20 -10.71
CA LYS A 243 11.39 -16.79 -10.19
C LYS A 243 12.12 -15.97 -11.25
N MET A 244 12.28 -14.67 -11.00
CA MET A 244 13.30 -13.85 -11.68
C MET A 244 14.66 -14.18 -11.08
N GLY A 245 15.23 -15.31 -11.48
CA GLY A 245 16.56 -15.73 -11.07
C GLY A 245 17.11 -16.77 -12.04
N GLY A 246 18.33 -16.54 -12.55
CA GLY A 246 18.98 -17.38 -13.55
C GLY A 246 19.42 -16.62 -14.79
N SER A 247 20.12 -17.30 -15.71
CA SER A 247 20.59 -16.74 -16.97
C SER A 247 19.45 -16.16 -17.82
N ASP A 248 18.21 -16.65 -17.68
CA ASP A 248 17.14 -16.40 -18.65
C ASP A 248 16.17 -15.28 -18.20
N GLY A 249 16.57 -14.48 -17.20
CA GLY A 249 15.70 -13.47 -16.58
C GLY A 249 15.14 -12.41 -17.54
N VAL A 250 15.91 -12.04 -18.58
CA VAL A 250 15.47 -11.06 -19.59
C VAL A 250 14.47 -11.68 -20.57
N GLU A 251 14.67 -12.94 -20.97
CA GLU A 251 13.76 -13.64 -21.89
C GLU A 251 12.38 -13.86 -21.28
N ARG A 252 12.33 -14.01 -19.94
CA ARG A 252 11.09 -14.13 -19.16
C ARG A 252 10.30 -12.84 -19.03
N LEU A 253 10.85 -11.68 -19.40
CA LEU A 253 10.11 -10.39 -19.35
C LEU A 253 8.88 -10.41 -20.25
N SER A 254 8.97 -11.07 -21.41
CA SER A 254 7.86 -11.21 -22.35
C SER A 254 6.66 -11.98 -21.76
N ALA A 255 6.91 -12.87 -20.78
CA ALA A 255 5.87 -13.67 -20.12
C ALA A 255 5.20 -12.95 -18.95
N LEU A 256 5.77 -11.84 -18.46
CA LEU A 256 5.27 -11.11 -17.29
C LEU A 256 3.83 -10.62 -17.42
N PRO A 257 3.37 -10.09 -18.57
CA PRO A 257 1.97 -9.69 -18.72
C PRO A 257 0.97 -10.83 -18.53
N ALA A 258 1.27 -12.00 -19.11
CA ALA A 258 0.43 -13.19 -18.95
C ALA A 258 0.44 -13.72 -17.51
N TRP A 259 1.62 -13.73 -16.88
CA TRP A 259 1.77 -14.08 -15.46
C TRP A 259 0.97 -13.14 -14.57
N ALA A 260 1.10 -11.83 -14.76
CA ALA A 260 0.42 -10.80 -13.97
C ALA A 260 -1.11 -10.95 -14.07
N TRP A 261 -1.63 -11.24 -15.26
CA TRP A 261 -3.04 -11.52 -15.44
C TRP A 261 -3.48 -12.79 -14.69
N HIS A 262 -2.73 -13.88 -14.82
CA HIS A 262 -3.04 -15.13 -14.12
C HIS A 262 -3.01 -14.95 -12.60
N ASP A 263 -1.98 -14.29 -12.07
CA ASP A 263 -1.81 -13.98 -10.66
C ASP A 263 -3.00 -13.15 -10.12
N PHE A 264 -3.47 -12.16 -10.88
CA PHE A 264 -4.66 -11.39 -10.52
C PHE A 264 -5.93 -12.24 -10.46
N VAL A 265 -6.14 -13.10 -11.45
CA VAL A 265 -7.30 -14.01 -11.49
C VAL A 265 -7.27 -14.97 -10.30
N MET A 266 -6.09 -15.47 -9.91
CA MET A 266 -5.95 -16.31 -8.72
C MET A 266 -6.30 -15.56 -7.44
N ALA A 267 -5.86 -14.31 -7.29
CA ALA A 267 -6.25 -13.46 -6.17
C ALA A 267 -7.78 -13.21 -6.10
N LEU A 268 -8.45 -13.07 -7.25
CA LEU A 268 -9.92 -12.92 -7.29
C LEU A 268 -10.67 -14.17 -6.84
N ARG A 269 -10.12 -15.37 -7.11
CA ARG A 269 -10.74 -16.65 -6.70
C ARG A 269 -10.77 -16.87 -5.20
N GLU A 270 -9.92 -16.16 -4.44
CA GLU A 270 -9.87 -16.21 -2.98
C GLU A 270 -10.95 -15.31 -2.30
N LEU A 271 -11.57 -14.41 -3.05
CA LEU A 271 -12.60 -13.50 -2.52
C LEU A 271 -13.85 -14.20 -1.95
N PRO A 272 -14.44 -15.23 -2.59
CA PRO A 272 -15.59 -15.95 -2.03
C PRO A 272 -15.17 -16.89 -0.89
N SER A 273 -14.57 -16.35 0.17
CA SER A 273 -14.20 -17.07 1.38
C SER A 273 -15.08 -16.65 2.57
N PRO A 274 -15.39 -17.58 3.49
CA PRO A 274 -16.13 -17.25 4.71
C PRO A 274 -15.34 -16.26 5.59
N LEU A 275 -14.01 -16.32 5.54
CA LEU A 275 -13.12 -15.39 6.24
C LEU A 275 -13.32 -13.95 5.77
N LEU A 276 -13.32 -13.72 4.44
CA LEU A 276 -13.54 -12.37 3.91
C LEU A 276 -14.94 -11.88 4.24
N LEU A 277 -15.98 -12.71 4.07
CA LEU A 277 -17.36 -12.33 4.37
C LEU A 277 -17.52 -11.93 5.84
N GLY A 278 -17.04 -12.76 6.77
CA GLY A 278 -17.06 -12.47 8.20
C GLY A 278 -16.27 -11.21 8.54
N GLY A 279 -15.10 -11.04 7.94
CA GLY A 279 -14.28 -9.84 8.05
C GLY A 279 -15.02 -8.59 7.59
N LEU A 280 -15.64 -8.60 6.42
CA LEU A 280 -16.36 -7.45 5.86
C LEU A 280 -17.62 -7.10 6.68
N LEU A 281 -18.33 -8.10 7.22
CA LEU A 281 -19.45 -7.86 8.14
C LEU A 281 -18.96 -7.16 9.43
N PHE A 282 -17.84 -7.64 10.00
CA PHE A 282 -17.22 -7.01 11.16
C PHE A 282 -16.75 -5.58 10.85
N ALA A 283 -16.07 -5.39 9.72
CA ALA A 283 -15.63 -4.10 9.22
C ALA A 283 -16.80 -3.11 9.04
N GLY A 284 -17.91 -3.58 8.46
CA GLY A 284 -19.15 -2.82 8.32
C GLY A 284 -19.76 -2.41 9.67
N GLY A 285 -19.73 -3.31 10.65
CA GLY A 285 -20.11 -3.02 12.04
C GLY A 285 -19.23 -1.93 12.66
N CYS A 286 -17.90 -2.02 12.52
CA CYS A 286 -16.97 -1.00 13.00
C CYS A 286 -17.23 0.37 12.32
N PHE A 287 -17.45 0.38 11.02
CA PHE A 287 -17.77 1.60 10.27
C PHE A 287 -19.08 2.22 10.74
N TYR A 288 -20.12 1.41 10.94
CA TYR A 288 -21.40 1.87 11.46
C TYR A 288 -21.26 2.49 12.86
N LEU A 289 -20.50 1.86 13.76
CA LEU A 289 -20.22 2.40 15.09
C LEU A 289 -19.42 3.71 15.04
N LEU A 290 -18.50 3.86 14.09
CA LEU A 290 -17.77 5.12 13.84
C LEU A 290 -18.72 6.25 13.40
N VAL A 291 -19.68 5.94 12.52
CA VAL A 291 -20.71 6.91 12.09
C VAL A 291 -21.54 7.35 13.29
N LEU A 292 -22.05 6.41 14.10
CA LEU A 292 -22.82 6.73 15.30
C LEU A 292 -22.01 7.53 16.34
N TRP A 293 -20.74 7.20 16.52
CA TRP A 293 -19.86 7.94 17.42
C TRP A 293 -19.70 9.40 16.97
N ARG A 294 -19.50 9.62 15.66
CA ARG A 294 -19.40 10.96 15.07
C ARG A 294 -20.69 11.76 15.22
N GLU A 295 -21.84 11.14 14.98
CA GLU A 295 -23.16 11.76 15.15
C GLU A 295 -23.41 12.23 16.59
N ARG A 296 -23.04 11.39 17.59
CA ARG A 296 -23.18 11.75 19.00
C ARG A 296 -22.25 12.90 19.41
N GLY A 297 -21.00 12.89 18.93
CA GLY A 297 -20.05 13.96 19.23
C GLY A 297 -20.44 15.31 18.60
N ALA A 298 -21.17 15.30 17.50
CA ALA A 298 -21.78 16.49 16.91
C ALA A 298 -22.95 17.04 17.75
N GLY A 299 -23.81 16.16 18.27
CA GLY A 299 -24.96 16.54 19.08
C GLY A 299 -24.65 17.07 20.48
N ALA A 300 -23.45 16.83 21.01
CA ALA A 300 -23.02 17.34 22.32
C ALA A 300 -22.40 18.75 22.27
N ALA A 301 -22.16 19.30 21.06
CA ALA A 301 -21.53 20.60 20.85
C ALA A 301 -22.51 21.70 20.38
N GLY A 302 -23.78 21.36 20.16
CA GLY A 302 -24.87 22.31 19.87
C GLY A 302 -25.77 22.49 21.08
#